data_AF-A0A3D0TQJ9-F1
#
_entry.id   AF-A0A3D0TQJ9-F1
#
_cell.length_a   1.000
_cell.length_b   1.000
_cell.length_c   1.000
_cell.angle_alpha   90.00
_cell.angle_beta   90.00
_cell.angle_gamma   90.00
#
_symmetry.space_group_name_H-M   'P 1'
#
loop_
_entity.id
_entity.type
_entity.pdbx_description
1 polymer ?
#
loop_
_entity_poly.entity_id
_entity_poly.type
_entity_poly.pdbx_seq_one_letter_code
_entity_poly.pdbx_strand_id
1 'polypeptide(L)'
;KFLSCKKFPNCNGALTAEGKPLPKGGEPIGVHPKTGEPIYVKNGRFGPYVQLGENGKNEKKPKMASIPKTLDPSSITIEAAATLLSLPRIVGVHPKTGKEVTSSIGRFGPYIVHDGDFRSLKAPDDVYTIALPRALEILSQEKKARGFRKKKTP
;
A
#
# COMPACT_ATOMS: atom_id res chain seq x y z
N LYS A 1 9.01 13.77 -28.57
CA LYS A 1 10.12 14.45 -27.87
C LYS A 1 10.36 13.70 -26.57
N PHE A 2 11.30 12.75 -26.56
CA PHE A 2 11.70 12.03 -25.34
C PHE A 2 12.19 13.06 -24.32
N LEU A 3 11.59 13.11 -23.13
CA LEU A 3 12.14 13.91 -22.03
C LEU A 3 13.39 13.18 -21.50
N SER A 4 14.48 13.27 -22.24
CA SER A 4 15.79 12.88 -21.77
C SER A 4 16.15 13.78 -20.58
N CYS A 5 16.52 13.16 -19.47
CA CYS A 5 17.03 13.86 -18.29
C CYS A 5 18.14 14.83 -18.69
N LYS A 6 18.14 16.06 -18.14
CA LYS A 6 19.17 17.10 -18.40
C LYS A 6 20.62 16.64 -18.18
N LYS A 7 20.84 15.54 -17.43
CA LYS A 7 22.16 14.95 -17.13
C LYS A 7 22.42 13.62 -17.85
N PHE A 8 21.78 13.36 -18.99
CA PHE A 8 22.20 12.25 -19.87
C PHE A 8 23.66 12.49 -20.30
N PRO A 9 24.60 11.51 -20.22
CA PRO A 9 24.41 10.05 -20.08
C PRO A 9 24.48 9.47 -18.65
N ASN A 10 24.64 10.29 -17.60
CA ASN A 10 24.74 9.80 -16.22
C ASN A 10 23.40 9.56 -15.52
N CYS A 11 22.30 9.90 -16.20
CA CYS A 11 20.97 9.93 -15.60
C CYS A 11 20.20 8.64 -15.94
N ASN A 12 20.44 7.60 -15.13
CA ASN A 12 19.95 6.23 -15.36
C ASN A 12 18.77 5.84 -14.43
N GLY A 13 17.90 6.77 -14.03
CA GLY A 13 16.82 6.43 -13.08
C GLY A 13 15.63 7.38 -13.05
N ALA A 14 14.51 6.88 -12.53
CA ALA A 14 13.36 7.70 -12.15
C ALA A 14 13.74 8.56 -10.94
N LEU A 15 13.50 9.86 -11.03
CA LEU A 15 13.68 10.79 -9.92
C LEU A 15 12.41 10.85 -9.05
N THR A 16 12.57 11.05 -7.74
CA THR A 16 11.44 11.48 -6.89
C THR A 16 10.94 12.85 -7.31
N ALA A 17 9.79 13.29 -6.78
CA ALA A 17 9.30 14.66 -6.95
C ALA A 17 10.34 15.72 -6.52
N GLU A 18 11.31 15.32 -5.68
CA GLU A 18 12.40 16.15 -5.15
C GLU A 18 13.71 16.02 -5.94
N GLY A 19 13.74 15.29 -7.06
CA GLY A 19 14.94 15.15 -7.88
C GLY A 19 16.02 14.22 -7.31
N LYS A 20 15.73 13.44 -6.25
CA LYS A 20 16.66 12.43 -5.72
C LYS A 20 16.58 11.15 -6.56
N PRO A 21 17.72 10.46 -6.78
CA PRO A 21 17.71 9.15 -7.41
C PRO A 21 16.98 8.17 -6.48
N LEU A 22 15.93 7.53 -7.01
CA LEU A 22 15.30 6.43 -6.30
C LEU A 22 16.28 5.24 -6.22
N PRO A 23 16.28 4.49 -5.10
CA PRO A 23 17.04 3.25 -5.03
C PRO A 23 16.64 2.36 -6.20
N LYS A 24 17.64 1.90 -6.97
CA LYS A 24 17.40 0.93 -8.03
C LYS A 24 16.77 -0.29 -7.36
N GLY A 25 15.67 -0.80 -7.92
CA GLY A 25 14.86 -1.87 -7.33
C GLY A 25 15.56 -3.24 -7.20
N GLY A 26 16.89 -3.29 -7.14
CA GLY A 26 17.71 -4.48 -6.98
C GLY A 26 18.34 -4.63 -5.59
N GLU A 27 18.46 -3.56 -4.78
CA GLU A 27 19.06 -3.67 -3.44
C GLU A 27 17.98 -3.85 -2.35
N PRO A 28 18.08 -4.90 -1.51
CA PRO A 28 17.20 -5.06 -0.36
C PRO A 28 17.59 -4.07 0.74
N ILE A 29 16.59 -3.47 1.39
CA ILE A 29 16.79 -2.57 2.55
C ILE A 29 17.25 -3.38 3.78
N GLY A 30 16.81 -4.63 3.86
CA GLY A 30 17.12 -5.52 4.97
C GLY A 30 16.27 -6.78 4.95
N VAL A 31 16.29 -7.52 6.05
CA VAL A 31 15.55 -8.76 6.22
C VAL A 31 14.38 -8.53 7.16
N HIS A 32 13.22 -9.11 6.85
CA HIS A 32 12.04 -9.01 7.69
C HIS A 32 12.22 -9.84 8.97
N PRO A 33 12.02 -9.26 10.18
CA PRO A 33 12.34 -9.93 11.45
C PRO A 33 11.46 -11.15 11.73
N LYS A 34 10.25 -11.25 11.17
CA LYS A 34 9.34 -12.39 11.40
C LYS A 34 9.43 -13.49 10.34
N THR A 35 9.79 -13.15 9.10
CA THR A 35 9.75 -14.10 7.99
C THR A 35 11.13 -14.48 7.49
N GLY A 36 12.18 -13.72 7.84
CA GLY A 36 13.53 -13.97 7.35
C GLY A 36 13.72 -13.66 5.85
N GLU A 37 12.72 -13.06 5.20
CA GLU A 37 12.76 -12.76 3.76
C GLU A 37 13.33 -11.35 3.50
N PRO A 38 14.06 -11.16 2.39
CA PRO A 38 14.58 -9.84 2.01
C PRO A 38 13.45 -8.89 1.63
N ILE A 39 13.56 -7.64 2.10
CA ILE A 39 12.62 -6.56 1.80
C ILE A 39 13.22 -5.66 0.72
N TYR A 40 12.49 -5.49 -0.37
CA TYR A 40 12.87 -4.61 -1.48
C TYR A 40 11.97 -3.38 -1.52
N VAL A 41 12.55 -2.21 -1.82
CA VAL A 41 11.79 -1.03 -2.22
C VAL A 41 11.98 -0.81 -3.70
N LYS A 42 10.87 -0.83 -4.42
CA LYS A 42 10.83 -0.71 -5.88
C LYS A 42 9.85 0.38 -6.26
N ASN A 43 10.05 0.95 -7.45
CA ASN A 43 9.10 1.89 -8.03
C ASN A 43 8.31 1.22 -9.15
N GLY A 44 6.98 1.24 -9.06
CA GLY A 44 6.08 0.64 -10.04
C GLY A 44 5.18 1.66 -10.73
N ARG A 45 4.31 1.19 -11.62
CA ARG A 45 3.32 2.01 -12.32
C ARG A 45 2.42 2.82 -11.38
N PHE A 46 2.17 2.32 -10.16
CA PHE A 46 1.27 2.93 -9.18
C PHE A 46 2.00 3.76 -8.12
N GLY A 47 3.32 3.86 -8.18
CA GLY A 47 4.17 4.53 -7.21
C GLY A 47 5.15 3.58 -6.51
N PRO A 48 5.90 4.08 -5.52
CA PRO A 48 6.83 3.27 -4.73
C PRO A 48 6.09 2.24 -3.88
N TYR A 49 6.66 1.04 -3.78
CA TYR A 49 6.13 -0.06 -2.99
C TYR A 49 7.24 -0.87 -2.34
N VAL A 50 6.88 -1.51 -1.23
CA VAL A 50 7.69 -2.51 -0.53
C VAL A 50 7.27 -3.90 -1.04
N GLN A 51 8.25 -4.76 -1.31
CA GLN A 51 8.04 -6.15 -1.69
C GLN A 51 8.81 -7.06 -0.73
N LEU A 52 8.14 -8.08 -0.21
CA LEU A 52 8.74 -9.14 0.60
C LEU A 52 9.15 -10.31 -0.32
N GLY A 53 10.44 -10.63 -0.34
CA GLY A 53 11.01 -11.69 -1.17
C GLY A 53 11.21 -11.31 -2.64
N GLU A 54 11.89 -12.17 -3.39
CA GLU A 54 12.14 -12.00 -4.82
C GLU A 54 11.01 -12.59 -5.68
N ASN A 55 10.77 -11.99 -6.84
CA ASN A 55 9.89 -12.58 -7.84
C ASN A 55 10.56 -13.84 -8.42
N GLY A 56 9.93 -15.01 -8.30
CA GLY A 56 10.29 -16.19 -9.10
C GLY A 56 10.89 -17.38 -8.35
N LYS A 57 11.15 -17.32 -7.04
CA LYS A 57 11.71 -18.48 -6.31
C LYS A 57 10.68 -19.51 -5.83
N ASN A 58 9.39 -19.18 -5.70
CA ASN A 58 8.45 -20.05 -4.97
C ASN A 58 6.99 -20.11 -5.49
N GLU A 59 6.72 -19.77 -6.77
CA GLU A 59 5.36 -19.76 -7.40
C GLU A 59 4.28 -18.87 -6.72
N LYS A 60 4.49 -18.46 -5.46
CA LYS A 60 3.62 -17.57 -4.69
C LYS A 60 3.95 -16.13 -5.03
N LYS A 61 2.91 -15.35 -5.33
CA LYS A 61 3.04 -13.89 -5.51
C LYS A 61 3.61 -13.30 -4.22
N PRO A 62 4.73 -12.55 -4.28
CA PRO A 62 5.31 -11.97 -3.09
C PRO A 62 4.32 -10.99 -2.47
N LYS A 63 4.40 -10.84 -1.15
CA LYS A 63 3.59 -9.83 -0.45
C LYS A 63 4.13 -8.46 -0.82
N MET A 64 3.22 -7.56 -1.17
CA MET A 64 3.54 -6.20 -1.59
C MET A 64 2.71 -5.22 -0.79
N ALA A 65 3.31 -4.11 -0.38
CA ALA A 65 2.62 -3.03 0.30
C ALA A 65 2.96 -1.68 -0.37
N SER A 66 1.95 -0.87 -0.64
CA SER A 66 2.15 0.45 -1.24
C SER A 66 2.69 1.42 -0.20
N ILE A 67 3.69 2.20 -0.58
CA ILE A 67 4.20 3.30 0.24
C ILE A 67 3.29 4.52 -0.01
N PRO A 68 2.77 5.19 1.03
CA PRO A 68 1.99 6.41 0.87
C PRO A 68 2.87 7.53 0.30
N LYS A 69 2.29 8.39 -0.55
CA LYS A 69 3.03 9.47 -1.23
C LYS A 69 3.66 10.51 -0.29
N THR A 70 3.21 10.55 0.96
CA THR A 70 3.73 11.43 2.01
C THR A 70 5.05 10.92 2.58
N LEU A 71 5.40 9.66 2.35
CA LEU A 71 6.59 9.02 2.90
C LEU A 71 7.64 8.84 1.80
N ASP A 72 8.85 9.30 2.06
CA ASP A 72 9.96 9.15 1.11
C ASP A 72 10.46 7.70 1.07
N PRO A 73 10.49 7.07 -0.11
CA PRO A 73 10.90 5.67 -0.24
C PRO A 73 12.37 5.43 0.17
N SER A 74 13.23 6.45 0.08
CA SER A 74 14.64 6.36 0.49
C SER A 74 14.84 6.44 2.00
N SER A 75 13.84 6.90 2.75
CA SER A 75 13.91 7.06 4.22
C SER A 75 13.24 5.93 4.99
N ILE A 76 12.75 4.91 4.29
CA ILE A 76 11.99 3.82 4.90
C ILE A 76 12.92 2.92 5.70
N THR A 77 12.59 2.74 6.97
CA THR A 77 13.24 1.77 7.87
C THR A 77 12.66 0.37 7.68
N ILE A 78 13.42 -0.64 8.09
CA ILE A 78 13.01 -2.05 8.06
C ILE A 78 11.72 -2.27 8.86
N GLU A 79 11.58 -1.58 10.00
CA GLU A 79 10.40 -1.66 10.88
C GLU A 79 9.15 -1.06 10.23
N ALA A 80 9.28 0.11 9.59
CA ALA A 80 8.20 0.72 8.85
C ALA A 80 7.76 -0.16 7.67
N ALA A 81 8.72 -0.72 6.94
CA ALA A 81 8.45 -1.66 5.86
C ALA A 81 7.73 -2.93 6.34
N ALA A 82 8.16 -3.51 7.48
CA ALA A 82 7.51 -4.65 8.11
C ALA A 82 6.06 -4.35 8.53
N THR A 83 5.81 -3.13 9.02
CA THR A 83 4.47 -2.67 9.40
C THR A 83 3.56 -2.58 8.17
N LEU A 84 4.05 -2.00 7.07
CA LEU A 84 3.31 -1.90 5.80
C LEU A 84 3.00 -3.30 5.22
N LEU A 85 3.96 -4.23 5.28
CA LEU A 85 3.82 -5.61 4.80
C LEU A 85 2.90 -6.49 5.67
N SER A 86 2.53 -6.02 6.87
CA SER A 86 1.61 -6.73 7.75
C SER A 86 0.14 -6.61 7.32
N LEU A 87 -0.17 -5.75 6.35
CA LEU A 87 -1.48 -5.69 5.71
C LEU A 87 -1.58 -6.79 4.63
N PRO A 88 -2.72 -7.46 4.42
CA PRO A 88 -4.04 -7.26 5.02
C PRO A 88 -4.16 -7.80 6.45
N ARG A 89 -4.73 -6.99 7.35
CA ARG A 89 -4.97 -7.38 8.75
C ARG A 89 -6.41 -7.89 8.90
N ILE A 90 -6.58 -9.04 9.55
CA ILE A 90 -7.89 -9.53 9.97
C ILE A 90 -8.27 -8.79 11.25
N VAL A 91 -9.35 -8.00 11.19
CA VAL A 91 -9.88 -7.22 12.33
C VAL A 91 -10.70 -8.12 13.25
N GLY A 92 -11.41 -9.10 12.68
CA GLY A 92 -12.21 -10.09 13.40
C GLY A 92 -13.22 -10.78 12.50
N VAL A 93 -14.14 -11.52 13.10
CA VAL A 93 -15.23 -12.22 12.40
C VAL A 93 -16.53 -11.46 12.60
N HIS A 94 -17.29 -11.29 11.54
CA HIS A 94 -18.58 -10.62 11.61
C HIS A 94 -19.63 -11.53 12.29
N PRO A 95 -20.33 -11.09 13.35
CA PRO A 95 -21.20 -11.95 14.15
C PRO A 95 -22.42 -12.50 13.39
N LYS A 96 -22.96 -11.76 12.40
CA LYS A 96 -24.14 -12.20 11.63
C LYS A 96 -23.83 -13.16 10.48
N THR A 97 -22.68 -13.02 9.84
CA THR A 97 -22.34 -13.73 8.58
C THR A 97 -21.26 -14.79 8.81
N GLY A 98 -20.54 -14.74 9.93
CA GLY A 98 -19.45 -15.67 10.25
C GLY A 98 -18.20 -15.50 9.38
N LYS A 99 -18.15 -14.47 8.51
CA LYS A 99 -17.03 -14.22 7.60
C LYS A 99 -16.05 -13.20 8.16
N GLU A 100 -14.79 -13.31 7.73
CA GLU A 100 -13.71 -12.43 8.17
C GLU A 100 -13.91 -10.99 7.69
N VAL A 101 -13.53 -10.04 8.55
CA VAL A 101 -13.47 -8.61 8.27
C VAL A 101 -12.01 -8.22 8.19
N THR A 102 -11.59 -7.68 7.06
CA THR A 102 -10.18 -7.41 6.76
C THR A 102 -9.96 -5.93 6.51
N SER A 103 -8.94 -5.33 7.12
CA SER A 103 -8.51 -3.95 6.86
C SER A 103 -7.27 -3.93 5.96
N SER A 104 -7.26 -3.05 4.97
CA SER A 104 -6.13 -2.88 4.04
C SER A 104 -6.09 -1.49 3.40
N ILE A 105 -5.02 -1.18 2.69
CA ILE A 105 -4.81 0.09 1.99
C ILE A 105 -4.83 -0.13 0.48
N GLY A 106 -5.66 0.62 -0.23
CA GLY A 106 -5.83 0.51 -1.67
C GLY A 106 -5.59 1.83 -2.39
N ARG A 107 -5.84 1.85 -3.71
CA ARG A 107 -5.68 3.05 -4.56
C ARG A 107 -6.45 4.27 -4.04
N PHE A 108 -7.61 4.04 -3.45
CA PHE A 108 -8.50 5.10 -2.97
C PHE A 108 -8.29 5.44 -1.48
N GLY A 109 -7.24 4.88 -0.87
CA GLY A 109 -6.97 5.01 0.55
C GLY A 109 -7.37 3.77 1.35
N PRO A 110 -7.40 3.90 2.69
CA PRO A 110 -7.67 2.80 3.61
C PRO A 110 -9.12 2.29 3.49
N TYR A 111 -9.31 0.98 3.62
CA TYR A 111 -10.63 0.36 3.47
C TYR A 111 -10.77 -0.92 4.30
N ILE A 112 -12.02 -1.28 4.58
CA ILE A 112 -12.46 -2.54 5.17
C ILE A 112 -13.13 -3.37 4.08
N VAL A 113 -12.89 -4.68 4.11
CA VAL A 113 -13.57 -5.69 3.30
C VAL A 113 -14.32 -6.65 4.19
N HIS A 114 -15.54 -6.96 3.79
CA HIS A 114 -16.30 -8.06 4.33
C HIS A 114 -17.12 -8.70 3.22
N ASP A 115 -16.90 -9.97 2.89
CA ASP A 115 -17.70 -10.72 1.90
C ASP A 115 -17.96 -10.03 0.54
N GLY A 116 -16.97 -9.29 0.02
CA GLY A 116 -17.10 -8.52 -1.22
C GLY A 116 -17.71 -7.12 -1.04
N ASP A 117 -18.11 -6.75 0.17
CA ASP A 117 -18.44 -5.38 0.55
C ASP A 117 -17.19 -4.59 0.94
N PHE A 118 -16.93 -3.51 0.21
CA PHE A 118 -15.80 -2.62 0.43
C PHE A 118 -16.27 -1.29 1.02
N ARG A 119 -15.63 -0.86 2.11
CA ARG A 119 -15.90 0.44 2.75
C ARG A 119 -14.63 1.21 2.99
N SER A 120 -14.59 2.44 2.51
CA SER A 120 -13.48 3.34 2.79
C SER A 120 -13.49 3.75 4.27
N LEU A 121 -12.32 3.67 4.89
CA LEU A 121 -12.03 4.25 6.19
C LEU A 121 -11.81 5.75 6.00
N LYS A 122 -12.35 6.56 6.90
CA LYS A 122 -12.14 8.01 6.94
C LYS A 122 -11.46 8.36 8.25
N ALA A 123 -10.66 9.44 8.26
CA ALA A 123 -10.16 10.00 9.50
C ALA A 123 -11.34 10.26 10.47
N PRO A 124 -11.23 9.86 11.75
CA PRO A 124 -10.01 9.52 12.51
C PRO A 124 -9.61 8.03 12.53
N ASP A 125 -10.33 7.16 11.83
CA ASP A 125 -10.12 5.70 11.90
C ASP A 125 -8.87 5.27 11.13
N ASP A 126 -7.94 4.57 11.82
CA ASP A 126 -6.68 4.09 11.23
C ASP A 126 -6.71 2.58 10.96
N VAL A 127 -6.05 2.16 9.87
CA VAL A 127 -6.05 0.76 9.38
C VAL A 127 -5.41 -0.19 10.39
N TYR A 128 -4.39 0.29 11.11
CA TYR A 128 -3.61 -0.52 12.02
C TYR A 128 -4.28 -0.67 13.39
N THR A 129 -5.14 0.28 13.79
CA THR A 129 -5.72 0.30 15.14
C THR A 129 -7.23 0.01 15.19
N ILE A 130 -7.92 -0.02 14.05
CA ILE A 130 -9.37 -0.21 14.02
C ILE A 130 -9.84 -1.47 14.75
N ALA A 131 -10.90 -1.32 15.54
CA ALA A 131 -11.55 -2.40 16.29
C ALA A 131 -12.77 -2.98 15.54
N LEU A 132 -13.11 -4.23 15.85
CA LEU A 132 -14.26 -4.93 15.29
C LEU A 132 -15.60 -4.16 15.38
N PRO A 133 -16.04 -3.62 16.53
CA PRO A 133 -17.33 -2.93 16.61
C PRO A 133 -17.39 -1.74 15.65
N ARG A 134 -16.30 -0.95 15.58
CA ARG A 134 -16.18 0.18 14.66
C ARG A 134 -16.23 -0.25 13.19
N ALA A 135 -15.58 -1.37 12.85
CA ALA A 135 -15.64 -1.93 11.52
C ALA A 135 -17.07 -2.32 11.12
N LEU A 136 -17.85 -2.89 12.04
CA LEU A 136 -19.26 -3.25 11.82
C LEU A 136 -20.15 -2.03 11.60
N GLU A 137 -19.93 -0.94 12.33
CA GLU A 137 -20.64 0.33 12.09
C GLU A 137 -20.40 0.83 10.65
N ILE A 138 -19.15 0.82 10.20
CA ILE A 138 -18.76 1.30 8.87
C ILE A 138 -19.33 0.41 7.76
N LEU A 139 -19.38 -0.91 7.99
CA LEU A 139 -20.00 -1.87 7.09
C LEU A 139 -21.52 -1.70 6.99
N SER A 140 -22.17 -1.32 8.10
CA SER A 140 -23.62 -1.13 8.19
C SER A 140 -24.11 0.16 7.52
N GLN A 141 -23.26 1.17 7.36
CA GLN A 141 -23.63 2.39 6.63
C GLN A 141 -24.02 2.07 5.18
N GLU A 142 -24.93 2.78 4.54
CA GLU A 142 -25.29 2.50 3.14
C GLU A 142 -24.13 2.76 2.16
N LYS A 143 -24.04 1.98 1.07
CA LYS A 143 -23.05 2.21 0.02
C LYS A 143 -23.34 3.56 -0.59
N LYS A 144 -22.57 4.59 -0.21
CA LYS A 144 -22.63 5.86 -0.93
C LYS A 144 -22.25 5.57 -2.38
N ALA A 145 -23.23 5.69 -3.27
CA ALA A 145 -23.00 5.57 -4.70
C ALA A 145 -21.83 6.50 -5.05
N ARG A 146 -20.86 5.99 -5.83
CA ARG A 146 -19.77 6.80 -6.34
C ARG A 146 -20.39 7.86 -7.23
N GLY A 147 -20.71 9.02 -6.65
CA GLY A 147 -21.05 10.21 -7.40
C GLY A 147 -19.86 10.49 -8.29
N PHE A 148 -20.01 10.28 -9.59
CA PHE A 148 -19.07 10.81 -10.57
C PHE A 148 -19.01 12.32 -10.30
N ARG A 149 -17.93 12.77 -9.66
CA ARG A 149 -17.64 14.19 -9.56
C ARG A 149 -17.37 14.63 -11.00
N LYS A 150 -18.41 15.15 -11.69
CA LYS A 150 -18.24 15.87 -12.94
C LYS A 150 -17.13 16.88 -12.68
N LYS A 151 -16.01 16.77 -13.42
CA LYS A 151 -15.00 17.82 -13.41
C LYS A 151 -15.73 19.11 -13.73
N LYS A 152 -15.60 20.15 -12.88
CA LYS A 152 -15.92 21.51 -13.32
C LYS A 152 -14.97 21.77 -14.49
N THR A 153 -15.53 21.79 -15.70
CA THR A 153 -14.82 22.30 -16.87
C THR A 153 -14.42 23.75 -16.55
N PRO A 154 -13.15 24.14 -16.74
CA PRO A 154 -12.72 25.52 -16.56
C PRO A 154 -13.45 26.46 -17.52
#